data_AF-A0A9P6H8Q9-F1
#
_entry.id   AF-A0A9P6H8Q9-F1
#
_cell.length_a   1.000
_cell.length_b   1.000
_cell.length_c   1.000
_cell.angle_alpha   90.00
_cell.angle_beta   90.00
_cell.angle_gamma   90.00
#
_symmetry.space_group_name_H-M   'P 1'
#
loop_
_entity.id
_entity.type
_entity.pdbx_description
1 polymer ?
#
loop_
_entity_poly.entity_id
_entity_poly.type
_entity_poly.pdbx_seq_one_letter_code
_entity_poly.pdbx_strand_id
1 'polypeptide(L)'
;MSFPPPKDPMSMFANGKLKPGKYKVQNLTGQTYLEILEDSRELCCRPGAVLSPQDALWEFQVSGSGYKIKKVDPGKPDQYCNALGGLFFGFGSAVSATAFPAAWRVEIVNDIQYQGFGYVRIYWGSTNKALDLNWWGSSKDGTTVRLWEHIACDPWRIWKLIPIQDGGDFSAGLDIKKGEAPPEYSAKR
;
A
#
# COMPACT_ATOMS: atom_id res chain seq x y z
N MET A 1 -1.93 -19.85 16.75
CA MET A 1 -0.70 -19.45 17.48
C MET A 1 -0.20 -18.18 16.80
N SER A 2 -0.22 -17.02 17.46
CA SER A 2 0.23 -15.76 16.84
C SER A 2 1.75 -15.61 16.96
N PHE A 3 2.43 -15.33 15.86
CA PHE A 3 3.82 -14.86 15.93
C PHE A 3 3.84 -13.45 16.53
N PRO A 4 4.87 -13.11 17.33
CA PRO A 4 5.03 -11.76 17.83
C PRO A 4 5.19 -10.79 16.66
N PRO A 5 4.65 -9.55 16.76
CA PRO A 5 4.90 -8.53 15.76
C PRO A 5 6.42 -8.36 15.54
N PRO A 6 6.85 -7.88 14.36
CA PRO A 6 8.26 -7.60 14.09
C PRO A 6 8.85 -6.80 15.26
N LYS A 7 9.98 -7.28 15.81
CA LYS A 7 10.58 -6.75 17.04
C LYS A 7 10.91 -5.26 17.00
N ASP A 8 10.97 -4.66 15.81
CA ASP A 8 11.09 -3.23 15.64
C ASP A 8 10.53 -2.80 14.27
N PRO A 9 9.35 -2.15 14.21
CA PRO A 9 8.83 -1.61 12.96
C PRO A 9 9.70 -0.46 12.39
N MET A 10 10.60 0.16 13.17
CA MET A 10 11.62 1.08 12.64
C MET A 10 12.66 0.36 11.78
N SER A 11 12.83 -0.96 11.96
CA SER A 11 13.80 -1.74 11.17
C SER A 11 13.50 -1.78 9.68
N MET A 12 12.29 -1.43 9.24
CA MET A 12 11.93 -1.38 7.83
C MET A 12 12.40 -0.12 7.11
N PHE A 13 12.87 0.89 7.85
CA PHE A 13 13.43 2.11 7.30
C PHE A 13 14.94 2.16 7.59
N ALA A 14 15.71 2.72 6.66
CA ALA A 14 17.12 3.02 6.84
C ALA A 14 17.38 4.43 6.33
N ASN A 15 17.95 5.30 7.17
CA ASN A 15 18.25 6.69 6.83
C ASN A 15 17.04 7.45 6.27
N GLY A 16 15.87 7.25 6.88
CA GLY A 16 14.61 7.90 6.47
C GLY A 16 14.01 7.37 5.17
N LYS A 17 14.52 6.26 4.61
CA LYS A 17 14.00 5.63 3.39
C LYS A 17 13.50 4.22 3.67
N LEU A 18 12.51 3.78 2.91
CA LEU A 18 12.01 2.40 2.94
C LEU A 18 13.12 1.44 2.49
N LYS A 19 13.37 0.38 3.26
CA LYS A 19 14.25 -0.70 2.79
C LYS A 19 13.56 -1.45 1.64
N PRO A 20 14.29 -1.82 0.57
CA PRO A 20 13.74 -2.70 -0.46
C PRO A 20 13.32 -4.04 0.14
N GLY A 21 12.28 -4.66 -0.42
CA GLY A 21 11.77 -5.93 0.09
C GLY A 21 10.34 -6.22 -0.32
N LYS A 22 9.79 -7.29 0.23
CA LYS A 22 8.42 -7.73 -0.01
C LYS A 22 7.51 -7.28 1.13
N TYR A 23 6.36 -6.74 0.78
CA TYR A 23 5.41 -6.14 1.70
C TYR A 23 3.98 -6.51 1.29
N LYS A 24 3.10 -6.65 2.28
CA LYS A 24 1.68 -6.39 2.06
C LYS A 24 1.40 -4.92 2.27
N VAL A 25 0.55 -4.35 1.43
CA VAL A 25 0.24 -2.91 1.42
C VAL A 25 -1.22 -2.75 1.84
N GLN A 26 -1.46 -2.34 3.08
CA GLN A 26 -2.80 -2.21 3.65
C GLN A 26 -3.20 -0.73 3.71
N ASN A 27 -4.40 -0.38 3.27
CA ASN A 27 -4.92 0.97 3.42
C ASN A 27 -5.31 1.24 4.89
N LEU A 28 -4.95 2.42 5.41
CA LEU A 28 -5.25 2.79 6.79
C LEU A 28 -6.77 2.91 7.05
N THR A 29 -7.53 3.54 6.16
CA THR A 29 -8.97 3.77 6.37
C THR A 29 -9.77 2.50 6.11
N GLY A 30 -9.58 1.90 4.93
CA GLY A 30 -10.37 0.74 4.53
C GLY A 30 -10.00 -0.56 5.26
N GLN A 31 -8.81 -0.62 5.87
CA GLN A 31 -8.24 -1.85 6.44
C GLN A 31 -8.16 -3.02 5.43
N THR A 32 -8.16 -2.69 4.14
CA THR A 32 -8.09 -3.59 2.99
C THR A 32 -6.70 -3.57 2.37
N TYR A 33 -6.37 -4.60 1.59
CA TYR A 33 -5.03 -4.80 1.03
C TYR A 33 -5.02 -4.52 -0.47
N LEU A 34 -3.96 -3.86 -0.93
CA LEU A 34 -3.72 -3.55 -2.33
C LEU A 34 -3.57 -4.83 -3.17
N GLU A 35 -4.36 -4.94 -4.23
CA GLU A 35 -4.37 -6.09 -5.13
C GLU A 35 -4.73 -5.66 -6.56
N ILE A 36 -4.50 -6.55 -7.53
CA ILE A 36 -4.89 -6.39 -8.92
C ILE A 36 -6.26 -7.02 -9.14
N LEU A 37 -7.18 -6.28 -9.76
CA LEU A 37 -8.43 -6.82 -10.26
C LEU A 37 -8.15 -7.61 -11.56
N GLU A 38 -8.35 -8.93 -11.54
CA GLU A 38 -7.85 -9.83 -12.60
C GLU A 38 -8.34 -9.45 -14.02
N ASP A 39 -9.60 -9.06 -14.15
CA ASP A 39 -10.22 -8.79 -15.46
C ASP A 39 -9.72 -7.47 -16.09
N SER A 40 -9.56 -6.42 -15.29
CA SER A 40 -9.23 -5.08 -15.79
C SER A 40 -7.75 -4.70 -15.63
N ARG A 41 -7.01 -5.45 -14.81
CA ARG A 41 -5.69 -5.12 -14.29
C ARG A 41 -5.64 -3.81 -13.50
N GLU A 42 -6.77 -3.18 -13.20
CA GLU A 42 -6.80 -2.03 -12.29
C GLU A 42 -6.37 -2.46 -10.89
N LEU A 43 -5.70 -1.58 -10.18
CA LEU A 43 -5.46 -1.79 -8.75
C LEU A 43 -6.74 -1.52 -7.97
N CYS A 44 -6.98 -2.38 -7.00
CA CYS A 44 -8.07 -2.30 -6.06
C CYS A 44 -7.60 -2.65 -4.66
N CYS A 45 -8.48 -2.54 -3.68
CA CYS A 45 -8.25 -3.10 -2.36
C CYS A 45 -9.31 -4.15 -2.02
N ARG A 46 -8.84 -5.21 -1.34
CA ARG A 46 -9.66 -6.36 -0.95
C ARG A 46 -9.55 -6.65 0.55
N PRO A 47 -10.62 -7.12 1.22
CA PRO A 47 -10.55 -7.53 2.62
C PRO A 47 -9.56 -8.67 2.84
N GLY A 48 -8.79 -8.65 3.94
CA GLY A 48 -7.84 -9.74 4.23
C GLY A 48 -8.50 -11.12 4.35
N ALA A 49 -9.77 -11.18 4.75
CA ALA A 49 -10.51 -12.44 4.89
C ALA A 49 -10.77 -13.18 3.57
N VAL A 50 -10.66 -12.49 2.42
CA VAL A 50 -10.86 -13.11 1.09
C VAL A 50 -9.54 -13.38 0.37
N LEU A 51 -8.41 -13.03 0.98
CA LEU A 51 -7.08 -13.13 0.35
C LEU A 51 -6.34 -14.38 0.82
N SER A 52 -5.69 -15.04 -0.14
CA SER A 52 -4.73 -16.09 0.13
C SER A 52 -3.43 -15.52 0.74
N PRO A 53 -2.56 -16.39 1.30
CA PRO A 53 -1.23 -16.00 1.73
C PRO A 53 -0.37 -15.31 0.68
N GLN A 54 -0.46 -15.78 -0.57
CA GLN A 54 0.33 -15.32 -1.69
C GLN A 54 -0.27 -14.06 -2.34
N ASP A 55 -1.53 -13.76 -2.03
CA ASP A 55 -2.20 -12.56 -2.53
C ASP A 55 -1.70 -11.30 -1.82
N ALA A 56 -1.86 -10.18 -2.49
CA ALA A 56 -1.50 -8.83 -2.07
C ALA A 56 -0.02 -8.65 -1.69
N LEU A 57 0.85 -9.50 -2.23
CA LEU A 57 2.29 -9.41 -2.03
C LEU A 57 2.93 -8.51 -3.09
N TRP A 58 3.60 -7.46 -2.63
CA TRP A 58 4.26 -6.47 -3.46
C TRP A 58 5.74 -6.34 -3.11
N GLU A 59 6.60 -6.30 -4.11
CA GLU A 59 8.04 -6.08 -3.96
C GLU A 59 8.39 -4.64 -4.31
N PHE A 60 9.02 -3.95 -3.36
CA PHE A 60 9.54 -2.61 -3.50
C PHE A 60 11.03 -2.70 -3.85
N GLN A 61 11.39 -2.26 -5.05
CA GLN A 61 12.76 -2.31 -5.57
C GLN A 61 13.28 -0.88 -5.79
N VAL A 62 14.51 -0.57 -5.39
CA VAL A 62 15.08 0.78 -5.64
C VAL A 62 15.13 1.07 -7.13
N SER A 63 14.76 2.29 -7.51
CA SER A 63 14.85 2.79 -8.88
C SER A 63 15.06 4.30 -8.88
N GLY A 64 16.29 4.74 -9.18
CA GLY A 64 16.67 6.15 -9.10
C GLY A 64 16.48 6.69 -7.68
N SER A 65 15.72 7.79 -7.54
CA SER A 65 15.39 8.39 -6.25
C SER A 65 14.17 7.77 -5.55
N GLY A 66 13.53 6.78 -6.16
CA GLY A 66 12.30 6.16 -5.66
C GLY A 66 12.33 4.63 -5.78
N TYR A 67 11.15 4.06 -6.04
CA TYR A 67 10.92 2.62 -6.06
C TYR A 67 10.12 2.20 -7.29
N LYS A 68 10.42 1.01 -7.81
CA LYS A 68 9.46 0.24 -8.60
C LYS A 68 8.66 -0.64 -7.63
N ILE A 69 7.37 -0.76 -7.87
CA ILE A 69 6.47 -1.56 -7.04
C ILE A 69 5.93 -2.68 -7.92
N LYS A 70 6.41 -3.91 -7.68
CA LYS A 70 6.13 -5.10 -8.49
C LYS A 70 5.17 -6.03 -7.75
N LYS A 71 4.15 -6.57 -8.40
CA LYS A 71 3.34 -7.66 -7.86
C LYS A 71 4.18 -8.94 -7.84
N VAL A 72 4.19 -9.62 -6.70
CA VAL A 72 4.78 -10.95 -6.57
C VAL A 72 3.69 -11.97 -6.89
N ASP A 73 3.81 -12.65 -8.02
CA ASP A 73 2.91 -13.72 -8.45
C ASP A 73 3.73 -14.80 -9.20
N PRO A 74 4.17 -15.87 -8.50
CA PRO A 74 4.96 -16.91 -9.11
C PRO A 74 4.24 -17.56 -10.30
N GLY A 75 4.89 -17.57 -11.46
CA GLY A 75 4.33 -18.18 -12.67
C GLY A 75 3.54 -17.22 -13.57
N LYS A 76 3.38 -15.95 -13.18
CA LYS A 76 2.88 -14.90 -14.08
C LYS A 76 4.02 -13.97 -14.53
N PRO A 77 3.89 -13.32 -15.70
CA PRO A 77 4.81 -12.26 -16.11
C PRO A 77 4.86 -11.12 -15.09
N ASP A 78 5.99 -10.43 -15.06
CA ASP A 78 6.18 -9.29 -14.17
C ASP A 78 5.10 -8.22 -14.38
N GLN A 79 4.51 -7.78 -13.28
CA GLN A 79 3.45 -6.79 -13.23
C GLN A 79 3.84 -5.68 -12.25
N TYR A 80 3.86 -4.44 -12.72
CA TYR A 80 4.27 -3.26 -11.97
C TYR A 80 3.09 -2.29 -11.79
N CYS A 81 2.98 -1.73 -10.60
CA CYS A 81 2.06 -0.64 -10.29
C CYS A 81 2.39 0.58 -11.16
N ASN A 82 1.42 1.06 -11.93
CA ASN A 82 1.61 2.11 -12.92
C ASN A 82 0.36 2.99 -13.08
N ALA A 83 0.57 4.28 -13.36
CA ALA A 83 -0.50 5.22 -13.66
C ALA A 83 -1.00 5.02 -15.10
N LEU A 84 -2.32 4.97 -15.30
CA LEU A 84 -2.94 4.99 -16.62
C LEU A 84 -3.43 6.40 -16.97
N GLY A 85 -3.30 6.78 -18.24
CA GLY A 85 -3.97 7.96 -18.80
C GLY A 85 -3.18 9.28 -18.76
N GLY A 86 -1.88 9.26 -18.45
CA GLY A 86 -1.08 10.49 -18.37
C GLY A 86 -1.49 11.40 -17.21
N LEU A 87 -0.74 12.49 -17.00
CA LEU A 87 -0.92 13.40 -15.85
C LEU A 87 -2.01 14.47 -16.06
N PHE A 88 -2.78 14.38 -17.14
CA PHE A 88 -3.66 15.48 -17.57
C PHE A 88 -5.01 15.47 -16.83
N PHE A 89 -5.15 16.50 -15.97
CA PHE A 89 -6.32 17.18 -15.41
C PHE A 89 -7.50 16.39 -14.78
N GLY A 90 -7.64 16.59 -13.47
CA GLY A 90 -8.94 16.84 -12.81
C GLY A 90 -9.55 15.65 -12.07
N PHE A 91 -9.67 14.51 -12.72
CA PHE A 91 -10.41 13.36 -12.19
C PHE A 91 -9.52 12.13 -12.12
N GLY A 92 -8.76 12.01 -11.03
CA GLY A 92 -8.29 10.72 -10.50
C GLY A 92 -7.81 9.72 -11.55
N SER A 93 -6.52 9.75 -11.89
CA SER A 93 -5.99 8.79 -12.87
C SER A 93 -6.13 7.36 -12.35
N ALA A 94 -6.55 6.43 -13.20
CA ALA A 94 -6.57 5.02 -12.86
C ALA A 94 -5.15 4.53 -12.57
N VAL A 95 -5.02 3.58 -11.64
CA VAL A 95 -3.76 2.88 -11.42
C VAL A 95 -3.97 1.44 -11.84
N SER A 96 -3.03 0.87 -12.59
CA SER A 96 -3.09 -0.52 -13.06
C SER A 96 -1.76 -1.24 -12.91
N ALA A 97 -1.82 -2.57 -13.06
CA ALA A 97 -0.67 -3.41 -13.22
C ALA A 97 -0.28 -3.53 -14.70
N THR A 98 0.97 -3.18 -15.02
CA THR A 98 1.52 -3.22 -16.39
C THR A 98 2.84 -3.96 -16.44
N ALA A 99 3.29 -4.37 -17.63
CA ALA A 99 4.62 -4.98 -17.79
C ALA A 99 5.78 -3.98 -17.62
N PHE A 100 5.49 -2.68 -17.59
CA PHE A 100 6.51 -1.63 -17.60
C PHE A 100 6.65 -1.00 -16.22
N PRO A 101 7.87 -0.99 -15.64
CA PRO A 101 8.08 -0.39 -14.35
C PRO A 101 7.94 1.14 -14.41
N ALA A 102 7.46 1.71 -13.32
CA ALA A 102 7.43 3.14 -13.10
C ALA A 102 8.09 3.49 -11.75
N ALA A 103 8.57 4.71 -11.64
CA ALA A 103 9.17 5.23 -10.41
C ALA A 103 8.11 5.83 -9.49
N TRP A 104 8.11 5.41 -8.24
CA TRP A 104 7.24 5.87 -7.16
C TRP A 104 8.08 6.46 -6.04
N ARG A 105 7.67 7.61 -5.51
CA ARG A 105 8.26 8.16 -4.29
C ARG A 105 7.48 7.64 -3.09
N VAL A 106 8.18 7.10 -2.10
CA VAL A 106 7.58 6.60 -0.86
C VAL A 106 8.06 7.46 0.29
N GLU A 107 7.12 8.07 1.01
CA GLU A 107 7.41 8.95 2.13
C GLU A 107 6.85 8.37 3.42
N ILE A 108 7.64 8.43 4.49
CA ILE A 108 7.21 8.00 5.83
C ILE A 108 6.23 9.02 6.37
N VAL A 109 5.12 8.54 6.96
CA VAL A 109 4.20 9.44 7.65
C VAL A 109 4.76 9.75 9.04
N ASN A 110 5.26 10.98 9.20
CA ASN A 110 5.88 11.46 10.45
C ASN A 110 4.88 12.07 11.45
N ASP A 111 3.58 11.82 11.28
CA ASP A 111 2.60 12.22 12.27
C ASP A 111 2.78 11.39 13.54
N ILE A 112 2.66 12.01 14.72
CA ILE A 112 2.92 11.39 16.02
C ILE A 112 2.08 10.12 16.19
N GLN A 113 0.85 10.12 15.70
CA GLN A 113 -0.07 8.98 15.76
C GLN A 113 0.35 7.77 14.89
N TYR A 114 1.23 7.98 13.90
CA TYR A 114 1.65 6.97 12.93
C TYR A 114 3.16 6.66 12.98
N GLN A 115 3.89 7.40 13.80
CA GLN A 115 5.34 7.28 13.90
C GLN A 115 5.74 5.87 14.34
N GLY A 116 6.65 5.27 13.58
CA GLY A 116 7.19 3.95 13.88
C GLY A 116 6.27 2.78 13.53
N PHE A 117 5.12 2.96 12.86
CA PHE A 117 4.21 1.84 12.56
C PHE A 117 4.22 1.38 11.09
N GLY A 118 5.20 1.84 10.31
CA GLY A 118 5.32 1.47 8.89
C GLY A 118 4.31 2.15 7.98
N TYR A 119 3.71 3.26 8.41
CA TYR A 119 2.80 4.05 7.59
C TYR A 119 3.56 4.94 6.60
N VAL A 120 3.12 4.90 5.35
CA VAL A 120 3.71 5.63 4.24
C VAL A 120 2.64 6.31 3.39
N ARG A 121 3.10 7.28 2.59
CA ARG A 121 2.39 7.77 1.41
C ARG A 121 3.18 7.39 0.17
N ILE A 122 2.46 6.99 -0.88
CA ILE A 122 3.04 6.49 -2.12
C ILE A 122 2.64 7.47 -3.22
N TYR A 123 3.62 8.17 -3.80
CA TYR A 123 3.43 9.23 -4.79
C TYR A 123 3.92 8.80 -6.16
N TRP A 124 3.22 9.25 -7.19
CA TRP A 124 3.61 9.03 -8.57
C TRP A 124 4.82 9.89 -8.95
N GLY A 125 5.98 9.26 -9.20
CA GLY A 125 7.23 9.93 -9.56
C GLY A 125 7.60 11.07 -8.61
N SER A 126 7.83 12.25 -9.18
CA SER A 126 8.11 13.50 -8.45
C SER A 126 6.88 14.40 -8.28
N THR A 127 5.69 13.92 -8.64
CA THR A 127 4.45 14.72 -8.56
C THR A 127 3.89 14.73 -7.14
N ASN A 128 2.91 15.60 -6.89
CA ASN A 128 2.12 15.60 -5.66
C ASN A 128 0.87 14.70 -5.74
N LYS A 129 0.82 13.77 -6.70
CA LYS A 129 -0.29 12.82 -6.81
C LYS A 129 0.01 11.55 -6.03
N ALA A 130 -0.85 11.22 -5.08
CA ALA A 130 -0.69 10.08 -4.19
C ALA A 130 -1.66 8.95 -4.54
N LEU A 131 -1.25 7.73 -4.19
CA LEU A 131 -2.07 6.53 -4.21
C LEU A 131 -3.25 6.73 -3.23
N ASP A 132 -4.46 6.73 -3.76
CA ASP A 132 -5.71 7.08 -3.07
C ASP A 132 -6.69 5.90 -3.18
N LEU A 133 -7.21 5.42 -2.05
CA LEU A 133 -8.30 4.46 -2.05
C LEU A 133 -9.64 5.20 -2.23
N ASN A 134 -10.33 4.92 -3.34
CA ASN A 134 -11.55 5.62 -3.72
C ASN A 134 -12.65 5.58 -2.64
N TRP A 135 -13.63 6.47 -2.83
CA TRP A 135 -14.82 6.55 -1.98
C TRP A 135 -14.47 6.78 -0.50
N TRP A 136 -13.52 7.69 -0.27
CA TRP A 136 -13.04 8.07 1.07
C TRP A 136 -12.48 6.87 1.86
N GLY A 137 -11.78 5.95 1.17
CA GLY A 137 -11.19 4.77 1.80
C GLY A 137 -12.18 3.65 2.09
N SER A 138 -13.14 3.41 1.18
CA SER A 138 -14.14 2.36 1.38
C SER A 138 -13.48 0.99 1.59
N SER A 139 -13.99 0.24 2.58
CA SER A 139 -13.57 -1.13 2.87
C SER A 139 -14.26 -2.19 1.99
N LYS A 140 -15.11 -1.76 1.04
CA LYS A 140 -15.81 -2.68 0.12
C LYS A 140 -14.79 -3.41 -0.76
N ASP A 141 -14.98 -4.72 -0.94
CA ASP A 141 -14.14 -5.51 -1.84
C ASP A 141 -14.18 -4.98 -3.27
N GLY A 142 -13.00 -4.90 -3.89
CA GLY A 142 -12.81 -4.35 -5.23
C GLY A 142 -12.86 -2.82 -5.30
N THR A 143 -12.83 -2.10 -4.17
CA THR A 143 -12.72 -0.63 -4.19
C THR A 143 -11.44 -0.23 -4.93
N THR A 144 -11.57 0.55 -6.00
CA THR A 144 -10.46 0.87 -6.89
C THR A 144 -9.49 1.87 -6.27
N VAL A 145 -8.24 1.81 -6.72
CA VAL A 145 -7.18 2.73 -6.34
C VAL A 145 -6.94 3.73 -7.47
N ARG A 146 -6.78 5.01 -7.11
CA ARG A 146 -6.58 6.12 -8.04
C ARG A 146 -5.36 6.94 -7.65
N LEU A 147 -4.93 7.80 -8.56
CA LEU A 147 -4.01 8.89 -8.25
C LEU A 147 -4.79 10.17 -8.04
N TRP A 148 -4.71 10.74 -6.84
CA TRP A 148 -5.34 12.01 -6.53
C TRP A 148 -4.34 13.05 -6.02
N GLU A 149 -4.69 14.34 -6.13
CA GLU A 149 -3.94 15.42 -5.50
C GLU A 149 -3.79 15.14 -4.00
N HIS A 150 -2.56 15.20 -3.49
CA HIS A 150 -2.34 14.97 -2.07
C HIS A 150 -2.85 16.14 -1.23
N ILE A 151 -3.73 15.82 -0.29
CA ILE A 151 -4.14 16.66 0.84
C ILE A 151 -3.61 16.00 2.12
N ALA A 152 -2.89 16.77 2.94
CA ALA A 152 -2.09 16.28 4.06
C ALA A 152 -2.86 15.45 5.09
N CYS A 153 -4.16 15.71 5.27
CA CYS A 153 -4.99 15.13 6.32
C CYS A 153 -5.86 13.94 5.88
N ASP A 154 -5.77 13.47 4.64
CA ASP A 154 -6.70 12.44 4.15
C ASP A 154 -6.18 11.02 4.44
N PRO A 155 -6.80 10.28 5.39
CA PRO A 155 -6.27 9.00 5.87
C PRO A 155 -6.37 7.87 4.83
N TRP A 156 -7.26 7.98 3.83
CA TRP A 156 -7.40 6.99 2.76
C TRP A 156 -6.24 7.02 1.74
N ARG A 157 -5.28 7.94 1.90
CA ARG A 157 -4.01 8.00 1.17
C ARG A 157 -2.81 7.48 1.98
N ILE A 158 -3.07 7.00 3.20
CA ILE A 158 -2.05 6.45 4.08
C ILE A 158 -2.10 4.92 3.97
N TRP A 159 -0.92 4.33 3.81
CA TRP A 159 -0.75 2.91 3.59
C TRP A 159 0.19 2.33 4.64
N LYS A 160 -0.20 1.24 5.28
CA LYS A 160 0.66 0.46 6.15
C LYS A 160 1.42 -0.58 5.33
N LEU A 161 2.73 -0.57 5.44
CA LEU A 161 3.58 -1.61 4.86
C LEU A 161 3.86 -2.68 5.90
N ILE A 162 3.47 -3.92 5.59
CA ILE A 162 3.66 -5.08 6.48
C ILE A 162 4.75 -5.94 5.86
N PRO A 163 5.98 -5.96 6.42
CA PRO A 163 7.10 -6.70 5.85
C PRO A 163 6.84 -8.21 5.89
N ILE A 164 7.17 -8.91 4.81
CA ILE A 164 7.17 -10.36 4.76
C ILE A 164 8.61 -10.85 4.91
N GLN A 165 8.88 -11.61 5.98
CA GLN A 165 10.18 -12.23 6.16
C GLN A 165 10.36 -13.37 5.15
N ASP A 166 11.53 -13.44 4.52
CA ASP A 166 11.86 -14.58 3.66
C ASP A 166 11.82 -15.88 4.50
N GLY A 167 10.89 -16.77 4.18
CA GLY A 167 10.68 -18.05 4.90
C GLY A 167 9.67 -18.00 6.06
N GLY A 168 8.98 -16.88 6.30
CA GLY A 168 7.95 -16.77 7.33
C GLY A 168 6.61 -17.36 6.89
N ASP A 169 6.07 -18.30 7.66
CA ASP A 169 4.75 -18.89 7.45
C ASP A 169 3.64 -17.86 7.74
N PHE A 170 2.69 -17.72 6.83
CA PHE A 170 1.79 -16.56 6.71
C PHE A 170 0.57 -16.59 7.65
N SER A 171 0.27 -17.74 8.26
CA SER A 171 -0.97 -17.95 9.02
C SER A 171 -1.18 -16.99 10.21
N ALA A 172 -0.13 -16.34 10.70
CA ALA A 172 -0.22 -15.48 11.89
C ALA A 172 -0.52 -13.99 11.63
N GLY A 173 -0.48 -13.52 10.38
CA GLY A 173 -0.77 -12.12 10.04
C GLY A 173 -2.25 -11.83 9.71
N LEU A 174 -3.06 -12.88 9.50
CA LEU A 174 -4.49 -12.77 9.22
C LEU A 174 -5.37 -12.84 10.48
N ASP A 175 -4.81 -13.19 11.64
CA ASP A 175 -5.49 -13.08 12.93
C ASP A 175 -5.60 -11.59 13.32
N ILE A 176 -6.46 -10.87 12.62
CA ILE A 176 -6.97 -9.57 13.05
C ILE A 176 -7.73 -9.86 14.34
N LYS A 177 -7.11 -9.57 15.49
CA LYS A 177 -7.89 -9.32 16.70
C LYS A 177 -8.88 -8.21 16.33
N LYS A 178 -10.17 -8.55 16.23
CA LYS A 178 -11.27 -7.60 16.41
C LYS A 178 -10.98 -6.88 17.73
N GLY A 179 -10.40 -5.68 17.73
CA GLY A 179 -10.24 -4.95 19.00
C GLY A 179 -9.20 -3.84 19.07
N GLU A 180 -8.14 -3.83 18.26
CA GLU A 180 -7.29 -2.62 18.21
C GLU A 180 -7.90 -1.63 17.24
N ALA A 181 -8.85 -0.85 17.76
CA ALA A 181 -9.31 0.34 17.07
C ALA A 181 -8.09 1.21 16.76
N PRO A 182 -7.90 1.67 15.50
CA PRO A 182 -6.98 2.76 15.26
C PRO A 182 -7.32 3.93 16.20
N PRO A 183 -6.35 4.75 16.62
CA PRO A 183 -6.64 5.93 17.44
C PRO A 183 -7.78 6.71 16.78
N GLU A 184 -8.84 6.97 17.55
CA GLU A 184 -10.06 7.60 17.03
C GLU A 184 -9.70 8.88 16.29
N TYR A 185 -9.97 8.90 14.98
CA TYR A 185 -9.86 10.10 14.16
C TYR A 185 -11.02 11.03 14.55
N SER A 186 -10.79 11.87 15.55
CA SER A 186 -11.64 13.02 15.82
C SER A 186 -11.38 14.07 14.75
N ALA A 187 -12.10 13.95 13.62
CA ALA A 187 -12.19 15.02 12.65
C ALA A 187 -12.79 16.24 13.37
N LYS A 188 -11.95 17.17 13.82
CA LYS A 188 -12.42 18.49 14.24
C LYS A 188 -13.07 19.13 13.01
N ARG A 189 -14.40 19.20 13.02
CA ARG A 189 -15.20 19.99 12.08
C ARG A 189 -14.99 21.47 12.35
#